data_AF-A0A3A4VNQ5-F1
#
_entry.id   AF-A0A3A4VNQ5-F1
#
_cell.length_a   1.000
_cell.length_b   1.000
_cell.length_c   1.000
_cell.angle_alpha   90.00
_cell.angle_beta   90.00
_cell.angle_gamma   90.00
#
_symmetry.space_group_name_H-M   'P 1'
#
loop_
_entity.id
_entity.type
_entity.pdbx_description
1 polymer ?
#
loop_
_entity_poly.entity_id
_entity_poly.type
_entity_poly.pdbx_seq_one_letter_code
_entity_poly.pdbx_strand_id
1 'polypeptide(L)'
;MQTTHVFIVDTITFKYHLEYQFAGTGAKDNSIDFNASPYSTLAAATENNLVGMMADSQRVRAGDYVIFYLQQNASEGVYEGKFYGIFKVKQAPSFLDNNDSGQFLKDLLRKSLTYRTLIEPYEVYAKGVTEWETLDEIKHVPSPCQMLWSLIYRKLKGNRGNTMITVYESEHLFQLLRDKNNHRPLEGADFTLDVENQEICLSSTPQVYSGRQERIDILPRLARKLKEGKAFEAHLQTYIVQNIGRNTNTDLDACLLDTLRLEWLGNEVSCGVGMQRIDILLDTLKDVTRIIIPIELKATQANPDNTFQLQRYVDWLEQYYIPNRIGDIQPVLVSLPTNRASRNYAQLIDAFHRFNANNPQCLPLKYIEYIEYDGNLVFQVAPY
;
A
#
# COMPACT_ATOMS: atom_id res chain seq x y z
N MET A 1 -3.34 4.53 13.17
CA MET A 1 -2.63 4.43 11.89
C MET A 1 -2.97 5.65 11.05
N GLN A 2 -2.00 6.26 10.39
CA GLN A 2 -2.21 7.42 9.52
C GLN A 2 -1.34 7.27 8.26
N THR A 3 -1.51 6.17 7.53
CA THR A 3 -0.83 6.03 6.22
C THR A 3 -1.52 6.95 5.22
N THR A 4 -0.74 7.66 4.41
CA THR A 4 -1.28 8.44 3.30
C THR A 4 -1.21 7.64 2.01
N HIS A 5 -2.34 7.59 1.30
CA HIS A 5 -2.49 6.88 0.03
C HIS A 5 -2.70 7.90 -1.08
N VAL A 6 -1.88 7.81 -2.12
CA VAL A 6 -1.95 8.67 -3.30
C VAL A 6 -2.66 7.91 -4.42
N PHE A 7 -3.86 8.38 -4.77
CA PHE A 7 -4.69 7.80 -5.81
C PHE A 7 -4.52 8.55 -7.14
N ILE A 8 -4.31 7.80 -8.21
CA ILE A 8 -4.14 8.37 -9.54
C ILE A 8 -5.51 8.60 -10.20
N VAL A 9 -5.72 9.81 -10.71
CA VAL A 9 -6.97 10.21 -11.35
C VAL A 9 -6.72 11.02 -12.63
N ASP A 10 -7.71 11.02 -13.52
CA ASP A 10 -7.84 12.00 -14.61
C ASP A 10 -8.96 12.98 -14.30
N THR A 11 -9.22 13.94 -15.18
CA THR A 11 -10.23 14.99 -14.93
C THR A 11 -11.63 14.41 -14.70
N ILE A 12 -11.98 13.34 -15.43
CA ILE A 12 -13.30 12.69 -15.34
C ILE A 12 -13.45 11.98 -13.99
N THR A 13 -12.49 11.13 -13.65
CA THR A 13 -12.59 10.34 -12.42
C THR A 13 -12.37 11.18 -11.19
N PHE A 14 -11.49 12.18 -11.24
CA PHE A 14 -11.26 13.05 -10.09
C PHE A 14 -12.55 13.76 -9.67
N LYS A 15 -13.30 14.30 -10.63
CA LYS A 15 -14.63 14.88 -10.41
C LYS A 15 -15.55 13.94 -9.62
N TYR A 16 -15.72 12.70 -10.08
CA TYR A 16 -16.66 11.78 -9.45
C TYR A 16 -16.16 11.18 -8.13
N HIS A 17 -14.85 11.07 -7.92
CA HIS A 17 -14.30 10.74 -6.60
C HIS A 17 -14.66 11.80 -5.56
N LEU A 18 -14.57 13.08 -5.93
CA LEU A 18 -14.96 14.21 -5.07
C LEU A 18 -16.47 14.21 -4.79
N GLU A 19 -17.28 14.13 -5.85
CA GLU A 19 -18.73 14.24 -5.74
C GLU A 19 -19.32 13.10 -4.89
N TYR A 20 -18.87 11.86 -5.11
CA TYR A 20 -19.41 10.68 -4.44
C TYR A 20 -18.57 10.22 -3.24
N GLN A 21 -17.58 11.01 -2.82
CA GLN A 21 -16.75 10.76 -1.64
C GLN A 21 -16.19 9.33 -1.56
N PHE A 22 -15.57 8.87 -2.64
CA PHE A 22 -14.82 7.61 -2.66
C PHE A 22 -13.44 7.83 -3.29
N ALA A 23 -12.52 6.89 -3.05
CA ALA A 23 -11.27 6.74 -3.77
C ALA A 23 -11.23 5.35 -4.40
N GLY A 24 -10.83 5.24 -5.67
CA GLY A 24 -10.90 3.98 -6.40
C GLY A 24 -9.78 3.77 -7.40
N THR A 25 -9.49 2.50 -7.68
CA THR A 25 -8.52 2.07 -8.70
C THR A 25 -9.04 0.82 -9.42
N GLY A 26 -8.59 0.58 -10.65
CA GLY A 26 -9.02 -0.56 -11.46
C GLY A 26 -8.02 -0.90 -12.57
N ALA A 27 -8.22 -2.07 -13.17
CA ALA A 27 -7.27 -2.69 -14.10
C ALA A 27 -7.85 -2.80 -15.51
N LYS A 28 -8.08 -1.66 -16.18
CA LYS A 28 -8.73 -1.61 -17.50
C LYS A 28 -10.08 -2.36 -17.47
N ASP A 29 -10.29 -3.27 -18.41
CA ASP A 29 -11.54 -4.02 -18.58
C ASP A 29 -11.57 -5.35 -17.84
N ASN A 30 -10.59 -5.64 -16.97
CA ASN A 30 -10.59 -6.90 -16.23
C ASN A 30 -11.64 -6.89 -15.10
N SER A 31 -12.27 -8.05 -14.88
CA SER A 31 -13.13 -8.34 -13.73
C SER A 31 -12.47 -9.37 -12.81
N ILE A 32 -12.90 -9.39 -11.55
CA ILE A 32 -12.42 -10.36 -10.55
C ILE A 32 -13.36 -11.57 -10.56
N ASP A 33 -12.84 -12.75 -10.89
CA ASP A 33 -13.60 -14.02 -10.86
C ASP A 33 -13.22 -14.93 -9.67
N PHE A 34 -12.29 -14.47 -8.83
CA PHE A 34 -11.70 -15.23 -7.72
C PHE A 34 -11.94 -14.62 -6.32
N ASN A 35 -12.76 -13.56 -6.19
CA ASN A 35 -13.13 -13.03 -4.88
C ASN A 35 -13.99 -14.05 -4.13
N ALA A 36 -13.60 -14.41 -2.90
CA ALA A 36 -14.23 -15.47 -2.12
C ALA A 36 -14.37 -16.82 -2.87
N SER A 37 -13.53 -17.05 -3.90
CA SER A 37 -13.62 -18.21 -4.79
C SER A 37 -12.25 -18.86 -4.96
N PRO A 38 -12.16 -20.21 -4.88
CA PRO A 38 -10.89 -20.91 -5.10
C PRO A 38 -10.48 -20.96 -6.57
N TYR A 39 -11.40 -20.68 -7.50
CA TYR A 39 -11.18 -20.86 -8.94
C TYR A 39 -11.06 -19.51 -9.66
N SER A 40 -10.24 -19.49 -10.71
CA SER A 40 -10.12 -18.38 -11.63
C SER A 40 -9.84 -18.93 -13.02
N THR A 41 -10.42 -18.29 -14.02
CA THR A 41 -10.20 -18.53 -15.45
C THR A 41 -9.17 -17.56 -16.04
N LEU A 42 -8.72 -16.57 -15.26
CA LEU A 42 -7.78 -15.56 -15.69
C LEU A 42 -6.39 -16.15 -15.95
N ALA A 43 -5.68 -15.56 -16.93
CA ALA A 43 -4.27 -15.83 -17.11
C ALA A 43 -3.47 -15.40 -15.86
N ALA A 44 -2.43 -16.17 -15.51
CA ALA A 44 -1.66 -15.96 -14.28
C ALA A 44 -1.09 -14.54 -14.13
N ALA A 45 -0.64 -13.92 -15.22
CA ALA A 45 -0.14 -12.54 -15.19
C ALA A 45 -1.24 -11.52 -14.86
N THR A 46 -2.43 -11.70 -15.43
CA THR A 46 -3.62 -10.87 -15.15
C THR A 46 -4.08 -11.06 -13.70
N GLU A 47 -4.18 -12.31 -13.24
CA GLU A 47 -4.53 -12.63 -11.86
C GLU A 47 -3.55 -11.96 -10.88
N ASN A 48 -2.24 -12.11 -11.09
CA ASN A 48 -1.22 -11.52 -10.22
C ASN A 48 -1.29 -9.99 -10.18
N ASN A 49 -1.54 -9.33 -11.33
CA ASN A 49 -1.74 -7.88 -11.35
C ASN A 49 -2.96 -7.47 -10.51
N LEU A 50 -4.09 -8.16 -10.70
CA LEU A 50 -5.32 -7.89 -9.95
C LEU A 50 -5.15 -8.15 -8.45
N VAL A 51 -4.42 -9.19 -8.07
CA VAL A 51 -4.09 -9.52 -6.68
C VAL A 51 -3.17 -8.47 -6.07
N GLY A 52 -2.19 -7.95 -6.81
CA GLY A 52 -1.36 -6.83 -6.34
C GLY A 52 -2.18 -5.56 -6.07
N MET A 53 -3.11 -5.23 -6.96
CA MET A 53 -4.06 -4.13 -6.73
C MET A 53 -5.03 -4.40 -5.58
N MET A 54 -5.38 -5.67 -5.36
CA MET A 54 -6.15 -6.09 -4.19
C MET A 54 -5.35 -5.88 -2.90
N ALA A 55 -4.06 -6.23 -2.86
CA ALA A 55 -3.18 -5.91 -1.73
C ALA A 55 -3.16 -4.40 -1.48
N ASP A 56 -3.05 -3.61 -2.55
CA ASP A 56 -3.02 -2.16 -2.45
C ASP A 56 -4.29 -1.58 -1.82
N SER A 57 -5.42 -2.15 -2.18
CA SER A 57 -6.72 -1.81 -1.63
C SER A 57 -6.85 -2.27 -0.17
N GLN A 58 -6.42 -3.49 0.15
CA GLN A 58 -6.66 -4.10 1.46
C GLN A 58 -5.74 -3.61 2.57
N ARG A 59 -4.61 -2.96 2.24
CA ARG A 59 -3.76 -2.27 3.24
C ARG A 59 -4.41 -1.00 3.83
N VAL A 60 -5.39 -0.39 3.16
CA VAL A 60 -6.04 0.84 3.63
C VAL A 60 -6.79 0.61 4.95
N ARG A 61 -6.67 1.55 5.91
CA ARG A 61 -7.34 1.52 7.21
C ARG A 61 -8.21 2.76 7.41
N ALA A 62 -9.20 2.66 8.30
CA ALA A 62 -10.01 3.80 8.69
C ALA A 62 -9.12 4.86 9.36
N GLY A 63 -9.33 6.12 9.00
CA GLY A 63 -8.50 7.25 9.47
C GLY A 63 -7.18 7.45 8.71
N ASP A 64 -6.82 6.59 7.77
CA ASP A 64 -5.74 6.87 6.82
C ASP A 64 -6.08 8.10 5.97
N TYR A 65 -5.06 8.74 5.41
CA TYR A 65 -5.24 9.91 4.54
C TYR A 65 -5.27 9.50 3.07
N VAL A 66 -5.99 10.29 2.27
CA VAL A 66 -6.04 10.16 0.81
C VAL A 66 -5.67 11.51 0.17
N ILE A 67 -4.77 11.45 -0.80
CA ILE A 67 -4.44 12.55 -1.70
C ILE A 67 -4.73 12.06 -3.13
N PHE A 68 -5.32 12.92 -3.95
CA PHE A 68 -5.49 12.63 -5.37
C PHE A 68 -4.34 13.23 -6.18
N TYR A 69 -3.76 12.42 -7.06
CA TYR A 69 -2.79 12.86 -8.06
C TYR A 69 -3.46 12.88 -9.43
N LEU A 70 -3.78 14.09 -9.91
CA LEU A 70 -4.28 14.34 -11.25
C LEU A 70 -3.13 14.24 -12.25
N GLN A 71 -3.23 13.30 -13.19
CA GLN A 71 -2.19 13.08 -14.18
C GLN A 71 -2.13 14.21 -15.21
N GLN A 72 -0.92 14.47 -15.72
CA GLN A 72 -0.74 15.29 -16.91
C GLN A 72 -1.50 14.68 -18.09
N ASN A 73 -2.37 15.47 -18.71
CA ASN A 73 -3.08 15.14 -19.93
C ASN A 73 -3.37 16.42 -20.70
N ALA A 74 -2.51 16.74 -21.68
CA ALA A 74 -2.63 17.96 -22.47
C ALA A 74 -3.94 18.04 -23.28
N SER A 75 -4.54 16.89 -23.62
CA SER A 75 -5.83 16.86 -24.34
C SER A 75 -7.02 17.26 -23.45
N GLU A 76 -6.85 17.18 -22.13
CA GLU A 76 -7.83 17.61 -21.12
C GLU A 76 -7.43 18.95 -20.47
N GLY A 77 -6.46 19.67 -21.07
CA GLY A 77 -5.96 20.95 -20.54
C GLY A 77 -5.01 20.83 -19.35
N VAL A 78 -4.68 19.62 -18.89
CA VAL A 78 -3.78 19.39 -17.75
C VAL A 78 -2.33 19.29 -18.24
N TYR A 79 -1.62 20.42 -18.27
CA TYR A 79 -0.24 20.49 -18.77
C TYR A 79 0.81 20.00 -17.80
N GLU A 80 0.47 19.86 -16.52
CA GLU A 80 1.35 19.35 -15.48
C GLU A 80 0.54 18.56 -14.45
N GLY A 81 1.08 17.44 -13.98
CA GLY A 81 0.43 16.66 -12.93
C GLY A 81 0.35 17.44 -11.61
N LYS A 82 -0.70 17.19 -10.83
CA LYS A 82 -0.96 17.94 -9.59
C LYS A 82 -1.50 17.04 -8.48
N PHE A 83 -1.09 17.30 -7.25
CA PHE A 83 -1.62 16.67 -6.04
C PHE A 83 -2.69 17.56 -5.43
N TYR A 84 -3.78 16.94 -4.97
CA TYR A 84 -4.97 17.64 -4.51
C TYR A 84 -5.56 17.05 -3.24
N GLY A 85 -5.95 17.97 -2.36
CA GLY A 85 -6.75 17.74 -1.17
C GLY A 85 -6.11 16.82 -0.14
N ILE A 86 -6.61 16.90 1.08
CA ILE A 86 -6.33 15.94 2.13
C ILE A 86 -7.68 15.41 2.58
N PHE A 87 -7.94 14.15 2.25
CA PHE A 87 -9.14 13.42 2.63
C PHE A 87 -8.79 12.37 3.68
N LYS A 88 -9.80 11.85 4.37
CA LYS A 88 -9.66 10.71 5.29
C LYS A 88 -10.45 9.52 4.80
N VAL A 89 -9.92 8.33 5.03
CA VAL A 89 -10.67 7.09 4.84
C VAL A 89 -11.74 6.99 5.92
N LYS A 90 -12.99 7.05 5.48
CA LYS A 90 -14.18 6.99 6.35
C LYS A 90 -14.44 5.57 6.83
N GLN A 91 -14.30 4.59 5.94
CA GLN A 91 -14.60 3.19 6.22
C GLN A 91 -13.55 2.27 5.61
N ALA A 92 -13.14 1.28 6.39
CA ALA A 92 -12.25 0.21 5.98
C ALA A 92 -12.79 -1.16 6.46
N PRO A 93 -12.39 -2.29 5.83
CA PRO A 93 -11.51 -2.37 4.68
C PRO A 93 -12.16 -1.80 3.41
N SER A 94 -11.33 -1.49 2.43
CA SER A 94 -11.76 -1.25 1.05
C SER A 94 -12.60 -2.43 0.52
N PHE A 95 -13.46 -2.14 -0.45
CA PHE A 95 -14.43 -3.09 -0.98
C PHE A 95 -14.30 -3.27 -2.49
N LEU A 96 -14.93 -4.32 -2.99
CA LEU A 96 -15.03 -4.65 -4.39
C LEU A 96 -16.33 -4.07 -4.97
N ASP A 97 -16.17 -3.23 -5.99
CA ASP A 97 -17.22 -2.90 -6.94
C ASP A 97 -16.76 -3.39 -8.32
N ASN A 98 -16.97 -4.68 -8.55
CA ASN A 98 -16.41 -5.44 -9.67
C ASN A 98 -16.68 -4.81 -11.05
N ASN A 99 -15.94 -5.24 -12.07
CA ASN A 99 -16.14 -4.73 -13.43
C ASN A 99 -17.18 -5.55 -14.21
N ASP A 100 -18.45 -5.37 -13.87
CA ASP A 100 -19.58 -5.94 -14.62
C ASP A 100 -20.57 -4.84 -15.06
N SER A 101 -21.77 -5.22 -15.48
CA SER A 101 -22.83 -4.27 -15.87
C SER A 101 -23.46 -3.53 -14.68
N GLY A 102 -23.26 -4.00 -13.45
CA GLY A 102 -23.77 -3.40 -12.23
C GLY A 102 -22.78 -2.47 -11.54
N GLN A 103 -21.59 -2.26 -12.11
CA GLN A 103 -20.57 -1.40 -11.49
C GLN A 103 -21.05 0.05 -11.40
N PHE A 104 -21.02 0.60 -10.18
CA PHE A 104 -21.55 1.94 -9.93
C PHE A 104 -20.72 3.02 -10.64
N LEU A 105 -21.40 3.94 -11.33
CA LEU A 105 -20.83 5.05 -12.11
C LEU A 105 -19.95 4.64 -13.30
N LYS A 106 -19.93 3.39 -13.75
CA LYS A 106 -19.04 2.92 -14.82
C LYS A 106 -19.11 3.78 -16.10
N ASP A 107 -20.32 4.11 -16.54
CA ASP A 107 -20.55 4.93 -17.73
C ASP A 107 -20.06 6.38 -17.55
N LEU A 108 -20.27 6.94 -16.36
CA LEU A 108 -19.83 8.30 -16.02
C LEU A 108 -18.31 8.39 -15.88
N LEU A 109 -17.69 7.40 -15.22
CA LEU A 109 -16.26 7.29 -15.00
C LEU A 109 -15.49 6.99 -16.29
N ARG A 110 -16.16 6.40 -17.30
CA ARG A 110 -15.58 5.91 -18.56
C ARG A 110 -14.42 4.93 -18.37
N LYS A 111 -14.29 4.36 -17.17
CA LYS A 111 -13.30 3.36 -16.80
C LYS A 111 -13.82 2.54 -15.63
N SER A 112 -13.31 1.31 -15.49
CA SER A 112 -13.55 0.52 -14.29
C SER A 112 -12.68 0.97 -13.14
N LEU A 113 -13.30 1.22 -11.99
CA LEU A 113 -12.64 1.41 -10.70
C LEU A 113 -13.09 0.27 -9.78
N THR A 114 -12.46 -0.88 -9.93
CA THR A 114 -12.85 -2.16 -9.29
C THR A 114 -12.72 -2.14 -7.76
N TYR A 115 -11.65 -1.55 -7.25
CA TYR A 115 -11.35 -1.52 -5.82
C TYR A 115 -11.60 -0.12 -5.29
N ARG A 116 -12.46 0.02 -4.28
CA ARG A 116 -12.93 1.32 -3.79
C ARG A 116 -12.87 1.43 -2.28
N THR A 117 -12.76 2.65 -1.79
CA THR A 117 -12.76 3.01 -0.38
C THR A 117 -13.63 4.24 -0.20
N LEU A 118 -14.51 4.27 0.80
CA LEU A 118 -15.24 5.49 1.14
C LEU A 118 -14.31 6.47 1.88
N ILE A 119 -14.35 7.72 1.47
CA ILE A 119 -13.57 8.79 2.07
C ILE A 119 -14.49 9.89 2.60
N GLU A 120 -13.91 10.82 3.34
CA GLU A 120 -14.55 12.05 3.76
C GLU A 120 -13.55 13.21 3.68
N PRO A 121 -14.02 14.46 3.48
CA PRO A 121 -13.18 15.63 3.54
C PRO A 121 -12.42 15.76 4.86
N TYR A 122 -11.20 16.27 4.81
CA TYR A 122 -10.45 16.64 6.03
C TYR A 122 -9.88 18.07 5.91
N GLU A 123 -8.89 18.28 5.04
CA GLU A 123 -8.37 19.60 4.69
C GLU A 123 -8.37 19.71 3.17
N VAL A 124 -9.51 20.12 2.60
CA VAL A 124 -9.70 20.22 1.15
C VAL A 124 -9.39 21.64 0.70
N TYR A 125 -8.51 21.77 -0.29
CA TYR A 125 -8.07 23.05 -0.82
C TYR A 125 -8.44 23.18 -2.29
N ALA A 126 -8.68 24.40 -2.76
CA ALA A 126 -9.00 24.65 -4.16
C ALA A 126 -7.84 24.28 -5.09
N LYS A 127 -6.64 24.76 -4.79
CA LYS A 127 -5.48 24.59 -5.67
C LYS A 127 -4.68 23.35 -5.32
N GLY A 128 -4.30 22.59 -6.34
CA GLY A 128 -3.31 21.53 -6.22
C GLY A 128 -1.89 22.07 -6.27
N VAL A 129 -0.95 21.27 -5.76
CA VAL A 129 0.50 21.50 -5.91
C VAL A 129 1.02 20.68 -7.08
N THR A 130 1.87 21.27 -7.90
CA THR A 130 2.32 20.62 -9.13
C THR A 130 3.40 19.58 -8.88
N GLU A 131 3.64 18.71 -9.85
CA GLU A 131 4.78 17.79 -9.81
C GLU A 131 6.11 18.52 -9.69
N TRP A 132 6.30 19.64 -10.38
CA TRP A 132 7.51 20.44 -10.28
C TRP A 132 7.74 20.91 -8.84
N GLU A 133 6.72 21.51 -8.24
CA GLU A 133 6.76 22.00 -6.85
C GLU A 133 7.07 20.88 -5.85
N THR A 134 6.64 19.65 -6.15
CA THR A 134 6.70 18.52 -5.23
C THR A 134 7.94 17.64 -5.43
N LEU A 135 8.38 17.43 -6.67
CA LEU A 135 9.37 16.39 -7.03
C LEU A 135 10.64 16.96 -7.67
N ASP A 136 10.54 18.06 -8.40
CA ASP A 136 11.65 18.61 -9.19
C ASP A 136 12.36 19.77 -8.47
N GLU A 137 11.64 20.53 -7.65
CA GLU A 137 12.20 21.63 -6.85
C GLU A 137 12.96 21.10 -5.62
N ILE A 138 14.25 20.84 -5.80
CA ILE A 138 15.13 20.27 -4.77
C ILE A 138 16.02 21.30 -4.07
N LYS A 139 15.92 22.59 -4.39
CA LYS A 139 16.81 23.64 -3.87
C LYS A 139 16.85 23.68 -2.34
N HIS A 140 15.76 23.29 -1.69
CA HIS A 140 15.59 23.32 -0.24
C HIS A 140 15.60 21.92 0.39
N VAL A 141 15.93 20.87 -0.36
CA VAL A 141 16.05 19.51 0.17
C VAL A 141 17.45 19.32 0.78
N PRO A 142 17.57 19.21 2.12
CA PRO A 142 18.88 19.19 2.79
C PRO A 142 19.69 17.91 2.56
N SER A 143 19.01 16.80 2.31
CA SER A 143 19.61 15.46 2.23
C SER A 143 18.81 14.56 1.27
N PRO A 144 19.46 13.60 0.57
CA PRO A 144 18.76 12.64 -0.28
C PRO A 144 17.64 11.87 0.42
N CYS A 145 17.76 11.57 1.72
CA CYS A 145 16.70 10.89 2.47
C CYS A 145 15.40 11.69 2.55
N GLN A 146 15.47 13.01 2.38
CA GLN A 146 14.35 13.93 2.47
C GLN A 146 13.65 14.19 1.11
N MET A 147 14.06 13.47 0.06
CA MET A 147 13.33 13.45 -1.21
C MET A 147 12.08 12.57 -1.11
N LEU A 148 11.06 12.88 -1.92
CA LEU A 148 9.81 12.11 -1.99
C LEU A 148 9.95 10.86 -2.87
N TRP A 149 10.84 9.94 -2.47
CA TRP A 149 11.19 8.74 -3.21
C TRP A 149 10.00 7.88 -3.62
N SER A 150 8.99 7.71 -2.75
CA SER A 150 7.79 6.93 -3.06
C SER A 150 7.08 7.49 -4.29
N LEU A 151 7.02 8.83 -4.42
CA LEU A 151 6.40 9.51 -5.56
C LEU A 151 7.30 9.51 -6.80
N ILE A 152 8.61 9.66 -6.64
CA ILE A 152 9.58 9.57 -7.73
C ILE A 152 9.53 8.17 -8.35
N TYR A 153 9.59 7.12 -7.53
CA TYR A 153 9.48 5.74 -8.01
C TYR A 153 8.13 5.47 -8.67
N ARG A 154 7.04 6.07 -8.17
CA ARG A 154 5.72 6.02 -8.82
C ARG A 154 5.79 6.58 -10.24
N LYS A 155 6.37 7.78 -10.42
CA LYS A 155 6.48 8.45 -11.72
C LYS A 155 7.33 7.64 -12.71
N LEU A 156 8.46 7.09 -12.25
CA LEU A 156 9.34 6.28 -13.10
C LEU A 156 8.74 4.94 -13.53
N LYS A 157 7.80 4.38 -12.75
CA LYS A 157 7.22 3.05 -12.98
C LYS A 157 5.85 3.08 -13.62
N GLY A 158 5.00 4.06 -13.29
CA GLY A 158 3.67 4.26 -13.90
C GLY A 158 2.61 3.18 -13.65
N ASN A 159 2.80 2.25 -12.70
CA ASN A 159 2.05 0.97 -12.69
C ASN A 159 1.03 0.76 -11.56
N ARG A 160 0.88 1.69 -10.61
CA ARG A 160 -0.07 1.53 -9.49
C ARG A 160 -0.97 2.74 -9.35
N GLY A 161 -2.28 2.49 -9.30
CA GLY A 161 -3.29 3.55 -9.10
C GLY A 161 -3.48 3.96 -7.64
N ASN A 162 -2.88 3.24 -6.68
CA ASN A 162 -2.88 3.56 -5.26
C ASN A 162 -1.48 3.27 -4.67
N THR A 163 -0.75 4.33 -4.31
CA THR A 163 0.60 4.23 -3.73
C THR A 163 0.61 4.79 -2.31
N MET A 164 1.11 4.04 -1.34
CA MET A 164 1.39 4.60 -0.02
C MET A 164 2.64 5.48 -0.06
N ILE A 165 2.65 6.54 0.72
CA ILE A 165 3.85 7.35 0.97
C ILE A 165 4.21 7.30 2.45
N THR A 166 5.47 7.52 2.76
CA THR A 166 5.97 7.52 4.14
C THR A 166 5.36 8.67 4.96
N VAL A 167 5.51 8.61 6.28
CA VAL A 167 5.00 9.66 7.18
C VAL A 167 5.63 11.02 6.86
N TYR A 168 6.96 11.06 6.68
CA TYR A 168 7.68 12.27 6.29
C TYR A 168 7.18 12.85 4.96
N GLU A 169 7.02 12.00 3.94
CA GLU A 169 6.52 12.43 2.63
C GLU A 169 5.10 12.97 2.71
N SER A 170 4.26 12.39 3.58
CA SER A 170 2.91 12.87 3.85
C SER A 170 2.92 14.27 4.45
N GLU A 171 3.69 14.47 5.51
CA GLU A 171 3.80 15.75 6.22
C GLU A 171 4.31 16.85 5.29
N HIS A 172 5.32 16.54 4.48
CA HIS A 172 5.86 17.47 3.49
C HIS A 172 4.81 17.85 2.43
N LEU A 173 4.12 16.88 1.85
CA LEU A 173 3.10 17.15 0.83
C LEU A 173 1.89 17.90 1.39
N PHE A 174 1.47 17.61 2.63
CA PHE A 174 0.43 18.37 3.31
C PHE A 174 0.84 19.84 3.51
N GLN A 175 2.10 20.08 3.88
CA GLN A 175 2.61 21.43 4.05
C GLN A 175 2.61 22.20 2.72
N LEU A 176 3.05 21.58 1.62
CA LEU A 176 2.99 22.19 0.30
C LEU A 176 1.55 22.57 -0.09
N LEU A 177 0.58 21.67 0.13
CA LEU A 177 -0.83 21.93 -0.16
C LEU A 177 -1.38 23.11 0.67
N ARG A 178 -1.05 23.15 1.96
CA ARG A 178 -1.41 24.25 2.86
C ARG A 178 -0.82 25.57 2.39
N ASP A 179 0.48 25.61 2.12
CA ASP A 179 1.20 26.82 1.71
C ASP A 179 0.66 27.37 0.39
N LYS A 180 0.44 26.50 -0.61
CA LYS A 180 -0.13 26.86 -1.91
C LYS A 180 -1.48 27.58 -1.80
N ASN A 181 -2.23 27.26 -0.75
CA ASN A 181 -3.57 27.78 -0.50
C ASN A 181 -3.62 28.77 0.67
N ASN A 182 -2.47 29.29 1.12
CA ASN A 182 -2.37 30.22 2.26
C ASN A 182 -3.07 29.70 3.52
N HIS A 183 -3.04 28.39 3.76
CA HIS A 183 -3.70 27.71 4.86
C HIS A 183 -5.23 27.91 4.93
N ARG A 184 -5.89 28.22 3.80
CA ARG A 184 -7.34 28.41 3.74
C ARG A 184 -8.02 27.24 3.03
N PRO A 185 -8.50 26.24 3.78
CA PRO A 185 -9.31 25.17 3.18
C PRO A 185 -10.66 25.73 2.71
N LEU A 186 -11.30 25.00 1.81
CA LEU A 186 -12.68 25.26 1.40
C LEU A 186 -13.64 24.89 2.54
N GLU A 187 -14.64 25.74 2.77
CA GLU A 187 -15.69 25.49 3.76
C GLU A 187 -16.86 24.72 3.13
N GLY A 188 -17.02 23.44 3.47
CA GLY A 188 -18.11 22.60 2.97
C GLY A 188 -17.79 21.10 3.07
N ALA A 189 -18.73 20.27 2.66
CA ALA A 189 -18.59 18.81 2.65
C ALA A 189 -18.66 18.19 1.24
N ASP A 190 -19.32 18.87 0.31
CA ASP A 190 -19.57 18.38 -1.05
C ASP A 190 -18.71 19.13 -2.05
N PHE A 191 -17.87 18.41 -2.78
CA PHE A 191 -16.88 18.98 -3.68
C PHE A 191 -17.03 18.44 -5.10
N THR A 192 -16.56 19.21 -6.07
CA THR A 192 -16.41 18.79 -7.46
C THR A 192 -15.13 19.40 -8.04
N LEU A 193 -14.77 18.98 -9.26
CA LEU A 193 -13.64 19.54 -9.99
C LEU A 193 -14.13 20.55 -11.01
N ASP A 194 -13.70 21.81 -10.87
CA ASP A 194 -13.70 22.77 -11.97
C ASP A 194 -12.55 22.40 -12.91
N VAL A 195 -12.89 21.77 -14.03
CA VAL A 195 -11.93 21.28 -15.03
C VAL A 195 -11.24 22.44 -15.75
N GLU A 196 -11.92 23.56 -15.95
CA GLU A 196 -11.37 24.71 -16.68
C GLU A 196 -10.26 25.38 -15.87
N ASN A 197 -10.52 25.64 -14.58
CA ASN A 197 -9.54 26.24 -13.69
C ASN A 197 -8.60 25.21 -13.03
N GLN A 198 -8.92 23.92 -13.11
CA GLN A 198 -8.26 22.84 -12.39
C GLN A 198 -8.22 23.11 -10.88
N GLU A 199 -9.37 23.49 -10.34
CA GLU A 199 -9.53 23.76 -8.92
C GLU A 199 -10.66 22.89 -8.35
N ILE A 200 -10.49 22.45 -7.11
CA ILE A 200 -11.62 21.91 -6.35
C ILE A 200 -12.55 23.06 -5.99
N CYS A 201 -13.84 22.89 -6.19
CA CYS A 201 -14.85 23.85 -5.78
C CYS A 201 -16.02 23.15 -5.08
N LEU A 202 -16.89 23.93 -4.44
CA LEU A 202 -18.08 23.40 -3.78
C LEU A 202 -19.07 22.89 -4.82
N SER A 203 -19.61 21.70 -4.59
CA SER A 203 -20.74 21.19 -5.34
C SER A 203 -22.03 21.80 -4.81
N SER A 204 -22.93 22.20 -5.73
CA SER A 204 -24.29 22.62 -5.37
C SER A 204 -25.24 21.44 -5.11
N THR A 205 -24.82 20.23 -5.48
CA THR A 205 -25.64 19.02 -5.37
C THR A 205 -24.88 17.96 -4.57
N PRO A 206 -25.34 17.61 -3.36
CA PRO A 206 -24.76 16.53 -2.59
C PRO A 206 -25.03 15.20 -3.31
N GLN A 207 -24.01 14.36 -3.42
CA GLN A 207 -24.13 13.01 -3.96
C GLN A 207 -23.78 12.00 -2.88
N VAL A 208 -24.41 10.82 -2.95
CA VAL A 208 -24.16 9.74 -2.01
C VAL A 208 -23.71 8.52 -2.78
N TYR A 209 -22.62 7.90 -2.31
CA TYR A 209 -22.19 6.62 -2.85
C TYR A 209 -23.23 5.53 -2.53
N SER A 210 -23.87 4.98 -3.56
CA SER A 210 -24.86 3.90 -3.43
C SER A 210 -24.45 2.62 -4.16
N GLY A 211 -23.18 2.53 -4.59
CA GLY A 211 -22.65 1.35 -5.25
C GLY A 211 -22.53 0.16 -4.30
N ARG A 212 -22.35 -1.04 -4.87
CA ARG A 212 -22.08 -2.23 -4.07
C ARG A 212 -20.79 -2.09 -3.28
N GLN A 213 -20.76 -2.71 -2.11
CA GLN A 213 -19.61 -2.73 -1.22
C GLN A 213 -19.28 -4.17 -0.84
N GLU A 214 -18.94 -4.98 -1.85
CA GLU A 214 -18.66 -6.40 -1.63
C GLU A 214 -17.35 -6.57 -0.85
N ARG A 215 -17.38 -7.42 0.19
CA ARG A 215 -16.17 -7.72 0.96
C ARG A 215 -15.17 -8.47 0.09
N ILE A 216 -13.91 -8.05 0.19
CA ILE A 216 -12.80 -8.73 -0.46
C ILE A 216 -12.34 -9.92 0.40
N ASP A 217 -12.15 -11.08 -0.22
CA ASP A 217 -11.62 -12.29 0.41
C ASP A 217 -10.74 -13.08 -0.56
N ILE A 218 -9.43 -13.08 -0.29
CA ILE A 218 -8.42 -13.77 -1.11
C ILE A 218 -8.14 -15.21 -0.65
N LEU A 219 -8.55 -15.57 0.57
CA LEU A 219 -8.11 -16.81 1.23
C LEU A 219 -8.50 -18.07 0.44
N PRO A 220 -9.72 -18.23 -0.11
CA PRO A 220 -10.06 -19.41 -0.91
C PRO A 220 -9.14 -19.61 -2.12
N ARG A 221 -8.79 -18.52 -2.82
CA ARG A 221 -7.89 -18.57 -3.97
C ARG A 221 -6.45 -18.90 -3.56
N LEU A 222 -5.97 -18.30 -2.48
CA LEU A 222 -4.66 -18.57 -1.90
C LEU A 222 -4.53 -20.06 -1.55
N ALA A 223 -5.45 -20.59 -0.74
CA ALA A 223 -5.42 -21.97 -0.25
C ALA A 223 -5.42 -22.97 -1.42
N ARG A 224 -6.19 -22.70 -2.47
CA ARG A 224 -6.17 -23.51 -3.69
C ARG A 224 -4.79 -23.55 -4.35
N LYS A 225 -4.13 -22.40 -4.54
CA LYS A 225 -2.81 -22.33 -5.19
C LYS A 225 -1.73 -23.02 -4.35
N LEU A 226 -1.79 -22.86 -3.03
CA LEU A 226 -0.91 -23.57 -2.09
C LEU A 226 -1.06 -25.09 -2.24
N LYS A 227 -2.29 -25.61 -2.20
CA LYS A 227 -2.58 -27.04 -2.36
C LYS A 227 -2.13 -27.61 -3.71
N GLU A 228 -2.18 -26.79 -4.76
CA GLU A 228 -1.75 -27.16 -6.11
C GLU A 228 -0.24 -26.96 -6.36
N GLY A 229 0.52 -26.45 -5.37
CA GLY A 229 1.94 -26.15 -5.53
C GLY A 229 2.24 -25.06 -6.57
N LYS A 230 1.30 -24.15 -6.81
CA LYS A 230 1.45 -23.03 -7.76
C LYS A 230 2.03 -21.81 -7.06
N ALA A 231 2.70 -20.91 -7.77
CA ALA A 231 3.15 -19.64 -7.18
C ALA A 231 1.98 -18.81 -6.62
N PHE A 232 2.10 -18.32 -5.39
CA PHE A 232 1.04 -17.58 -4.68
C PHE A 232 1.54 -16.44 -3.79
N GLU A 233 2.79 -15.97 -3.96
CA GLU A 233 3.39 -14.95 -3.08
C GLU A 233 2.60 -13.64 -3.04
N ALA A 234 2.08 -13.19 -4.19
CA ALA A 234 1.17 -12.04 -4.25
C ALA A 234 -0.12 -12.27 -3.44
N HIS A 235 -0.68 -13.48 -3.48
CA HIS A 235 -1.86 -13.84 -2.68
C HIS A 235 -1.57 -13.83 -1.19
N LEU A 236 -0.39 -14.33 -0.79
CA LEU A 236 0.09 -14.28 0.59
C LEU A 236 0.26 -12.83 1.07
N GLN A 237 0.87 -11.97 0.26
CA GLN A 237 1.00 -10.54 0.56
C GLN A 237 -0.38 -9.90 0.78
N THR A 238 -1.33 -10.14 -0.15
CA THR A 238 -2.72 -9.66 -0.02
C THR A 238 -3.37 -10.17 1.25
N TYR A 239 -3.24 -11.45 1.58
CA TYR A 239 -3.80 -12.02 2.80
C TYR A 239 -3.22 -11.36 4.05
N ILE A 240 -1.90 -11.17 4.12
CA ILE A 240 -1.26 -10.55 5.29
C ILE A 240 -1.74 -9.11 5.46
N VAL A 241 -1.70 -8.26 4.41
CA VAL A 241 -2.15 -6.86 4.55
C VAL A 241 -3.66 -6.72 4.78
N GLN A 242 -4.44 -7.73 4.34
CA GLN A 242 -5.86 -7.85 4.64
C GLN A 242 -6.15 -8.20 6.11
N ASN A 243 -5.22 -8.82 6.85
CA ASN A 243 -5.51 -9.33 8.19
C ASN A 243 -4.68 -8.68 9.31
N ILE A 244 -3.45 -8.26 9.03
CA ILE A 244 -2.52 -7.72 10.03
C ILE A 244 -3.11 -6.53 10.82
N GLY A 245 -3.06 -6.61 12.14
CA GLY A 245 -3.55 -5.60 13.08
C GLY A 245 -5.06 -5.44 13.11
N ARG A 246 -5.83 -6.39 12.56
CA ARG A 246 -7.30 -6.39 12.59
C ARG A 246 -7.87 -7.44 13.54
N ASN A 247 -7.03 -8.25 14.22
CA ASN A 247 -7.43 -9.38 15.05
C ASN A 247 -8.26 -10.44 14.30
N THR A 248 -8.19 -10.47 12.96
CA THR A 248 -8.86 -11.50 12.15
C THR A 248 -8.02 -12.76 12.00
N ASN A 249 -6.70 -12.65 12.18
CA ASN A 249 -5.78 -13.76 12.34
C ASN A 249 -4.87 -13.47 13.54
N THR A 250 -5.16 -14.08 14.68
CA THR A 250 -4.48 -13.82 15.95
C THR A 250 -3.03 -14.28 15.94
N ASP A 251 -2.72 -15.36 15.22
CA ASP A 251 -1.36 -15.91 15.15
C ASP A 251 -0.45 -14.99 14.33
N LEU A 252 -0.97 -14.45 13.22
CA LEU A 252 -0.30 -13.43 12.42
C LEU A 252 0.01 -12.19 13.26
N ASP A 253 -1.00 -11.69 13.98
CA ASP A 253 -0.86 -10.50 14.84
C ASP A 253 0.13 -10.77 15.98
N ALA A 254 0.06 -11.93 16.63
CA ALA A 254 1.02 -12.31 17.68
C ALA A 254 2.45 -12.43 17.17
N CYS A 255 2.67 -12.97 15.97
CA CYS A 255 4.01 -13.14 15.41
C CYS A 255 4.65 -11.80 14.97
N LEU A 256 3.88 -10.93 14.32
CA LEU A 256 4.39 -9.70 13.71
C LEU A 256 4.27 -8.47 14.62
N LEU A 257 3.15 -8.34 15.33
CA LEU A 257 2.87 -7.18 16.17
C LEU A 257 3.08 -7.50 17.65
N ASP A 258 2.64 -8.66 18.16
CA ASP A 258 2.62 -8.94 19.60
C ASP A 258 1.95 -7.78 20.40
N THR A 259 2.75 -6.97 21.09
CA THR A 259 2.33 -5.82 21.89
C THR A 259 2.49 -4.47 21.15
N LEU A 260 2.95 -4.51 19.90
CA LEU A 260 3.23 -3.35 19.06
C LEU A 260 1.96 -2.78 18.43
N ARG A 261 1.81 -1.46 18.51
CA ARG A 261 0.74 -0.72 17.81
C ARG A 261 1.18 -0.39 16.38
N LEU A 262 0.38 -0.76 15.39
CA LEU A 262 0.64 -0.44 13.98
C LEU A 262 0.33 1.04 13.67
N GLU A 263 1.34 1.79 13.23
CA GLU A 263 1.25 3.22 12.91
C GLU A 263 1.24 3.52 11.41
N TRP A 264 1.91 2.68 10.61
CA TRP A 264 1.92 2.76 9.16
C TRP A 264 2.06 1.37 8.54
N LEU A 265 1.40 1.14 7.41
CA LEU A 265 1.44 -0.11 6.64
C LEU A 265 1.64 0.16 5.15
N GLY A 266 2.67 -0.43 4.58
CA GLY A 266 2.91 -0.45 3.14
C GLY A 266 3.15 -1.86 2.62
N ASN A 267 2.74 -2.11 1.39
CA ASN A 267 3.16 -3.27 0.61
C ASN A 267 3.93 -2.79 -0.62
N GLU A 268 4.90 -3.59 -1.06
CA GLU A 268 5.67 -3.32 -2.28
C GLU A 268 6.34 -1.94 -2.27
N VAL A 269 6.90 -1.60 -1.12
CA VAL A 269 7.55 -0.32 -0.86
C VAL A 269 8.85 -0.30 -1.65
N SER A 270 8.93 0.57 -2.65
CA SER A 270 10.12 0.71 -3.49
C SER A 270 11.35 1.02 -2.65
N CYS A 271 12.39 0.20 -2.78
CA CYS A 271 13.64 0.33 -2.05
C CYS A 271 14.85 0.19 -3.00
N GLY A 272 15.24 1.30 -3.62
CA GLY A 272 16.42 1.39 -4.48
C GLY A 272 16.12 1.56 -5.96
N VAL A 273 17.11 2.09 -6.69
CA VAL A 273 17.01 2.42 -8.13
C VAL A 273 16.92 1.19 -9.03
N GLY A 274 17.40 0.03 -8.55
CA GLY A 274 17.34 -1.27 -9.21
C GLY A 274 15.96 -1.94 -9.15
N MET A 275 14.89 -1.17 -8.89
CA MET A 275 13.51 -1.65 -8.96
C MET A 275 13.10 -2.67 -7.90
N GLN A 276 13.90 -2.86 -6.85
CA GLN A 276 13.59 -3.72 -5.71
C GLN A 276 12.51 -3.09 -4.83
N ARG A 277 11.73 -3.94 -4.15
CA ARG A 277 10.64 -3.54 -3.27
C ARG A 277 10.66 -4.39 -2.03
N ILE A 278 10.34 -3.80 -0.89
CA ILE A 278 10.02 -4.51 0.35
C ILE A 278 8.59 -5.02 0.22
N ASP A 279 8.37 -6.34 0.38
CA ASP A 279 7.04 -6.93 0.16
C ASP A 279 6.00 -6.31 1.09
N ILE A 280 6.32 -6.21 2.38
CA ILE A 280 5.52 -5.50 3.39
C ILE A 280 6.46 -4.75 4.32
N LEU A 281 6.13 -3.51 4.64
CA LEU A 281 6.84 -2.69 5.63
C LEU A 281 5.84 -2.19 6.67
N LEU A 282 6.16 -2.41 7.94
CA LEU A 282 5.40 -1.89 9.07
C LEU A 282 6.20 -0.81 9.81
N ASP A 283 5.57 0.30 10.13
CA ASP A 283 6.04 1.21 11.19
C ASP A 283 5.17 0.95 12.42
N THR A 284 5.80 0.56 13.52
CA THR A 284 5.10 0.18 14.75
C THR A 284 5.65 0.92 15.96
N LEU A 285 4.83 1.02 17.01
CA LEU A 285 5.18 1.70 18.25
C LEU A 285 4.89 0.83 19.46
N LYS A 286 5.87 0.71 20.36
CA LYS A 286 5.73 0.20 21.72
C LYS A 286 6.04 1.33 22.69
N ASP A 287 5.03 1.86 23.36
CA ASP A 287 5.18 3.05 24.21
C ASP A 287 5.81 4.23 23.42
N VAL A 288 7.11 4.45 23.61
CA VAL A 288 7.91 5.48 22.90
C VAL A 288 8.92 4.89 21.91
N THR A 289 9.12 3.57 21.93
CA THR A 289 10.08 2.88 21.06
C THR A 289 9.42 2.52 19.74
N ARG A 290 10.00 2.99 18.64
CA ARG A 290 9.54 2.69 17.29
C ARG A 290 10.30 1.49 16.74
N ILE A 291 9.57 0.55 16.14
CA ILE A 291 10.16 -0.61 15.46
C ILE A 291 9.68 -0.62 14.01
N ILE A 292 10.63 -0.59 13.08
CA ILE A 292 10.42 -0.65 11.64
C ILE A 292 10.65 -2.09 11.17
N ILE A 293 9.64 -2.71 10.59
CA ILE A 293 9.61 -4.15 10.32
C ILE A 293 9.55 -4.36 8.80
N PRO A 294 10.69 -4.47 8.09
CA PRO A 294 10.71 -4.94 6.71
C PRO A 294 10.48 -6.45 6.68
N ILE A 295 9.52 -6.88 5.88
CA ILE A 295 9.11 -8.28 5.75
C ILE A 295 9.38 -8.73 4.32
N GLU A 296 10.16 -9.80 4.18
CA GLU A 296 10.27 -10.59 2.94
C GLU A 296 9.33 -11.79 3.02
N LEU A 297 8.55 -12.02 1.97
CA LEU A 297 7.65 -13.14 1.84
C LEU A 297 8.23 -14.19 0.90
N LYS A 298 7.95 -15.46 1.20
CA LYS A 298 8.19 -16.58 0.30
C LYS A 298 6.99 -17.52 0.25
N ALA A 299 6.55 -17.81 -0.98
CA ALA A 299 5.59 -18.88 -1.27
C ALA A 299 6.24 -20.29 -1.27
N THR A 300 7.51 -20.38 -0.88
CA THR A 300 8.32 -21.60 -0.83
C THR A 300 9.01 -21.73 0.52
N GLN A 301 9.79 -22.81 0.72
CA GLN A 301 10.73 -22.89 1.85
C GLN A 301 11.78 -21.79 1.75
N ALA A 302 12.29 -21.36 2.91
CA ALA A 302 13.37 -20.39 3.00
C ALA A 302 14.70 -20.97 2.48
N ASN A 303 15.52 -20.11 1.90
CA ASN A 303 16.87 -20.37 1.39
C ASN A 303 17.82 -19.31 1.96
N PRO A 304 19.08 -19.67 2.31
CA PRO A 304 20.15 -18.72 2.65
C PRO A 304 20.14 -17.41 1.87
N ASP A 305 19.87 -17.44 0.56
CA ASP A 305 19.90 -16.25 -0.29
C ASP A 305 18.85 -15.18 0.10
N ASN A 306 17.83 -15.54 0.87
CA ASN A 306 16.82 -14.59 1.34
C ASN A 306 17.43 -13.50 2.23
N THR A 307 18.56 -13.75 2.91
CA THR A 307 19.23 -12.71 3.70
C THR A 307 19.82 -11.60 2.84
N PHE A 308 20.15 -11.86 1.56
CA PHE A 308 20.62 -10.79 0.67
C PHE A 308 19.51 -9.77 0.35
N GLN A 309 18.27 -10.23 0.21
CA GLN A 309 17.13 -9.34 0.00
C GLN A 309 16.88 -8.51 1.26
N LEU A 310 16.86 -9.15 2.44
CA LEU A 310 16.70 -8.48 3.72
C LEU A 310 17.81 -7.46 3.99
N GLN A 311 19.07 -7.77 3.63
CA GLN A 311 20.17 -6.81 3.78
C GLN A 311 19.91 -5.53 3.00
N ARG A 312 19.45 -5.65 1.75
CA ARG A 312 19.13 -4.47 0.95
C ARG A 312 17.96 -3.67 1.51
N TYR A 313 17.01 -4.33 2.18
CA TYR A 313 15.93 -3.62 2.88
C TYR A 313 16.48 -2.84 4.07
N VAL A 314 17.34 -3.46 4.88
CA VAL A 314 18.03 -2.78 5.99
C VAL A 314 18.83 -1.58 5.47
N ASP A 315 19.70 -1.80 4.48
CA ASP A 315 20.55 -0.75 3.91
C ASP A 315 19.73 0.44 3.40
N TRP A 316 18.59 0.18 2.75
CA TRP A 316 17.70 1.23 2.26
C TRP A 316 16.98 1.95 3.41
N LEU A 317 16.46 1.22 4.39
CA LEU A 317 15.80 1.83 5.54
C LEU A 317 16.75 2.74 6.32
N GLU A 318 17.97 2.29 6.58
CA GLU A 318 19.00 3.07 7.29
C GLU A 318 19.34 4.38 6.56
N GLN A 319 19.37 4.36 5.24
CA GLN A 319 19.73 5.53 4.43
C GLN A 319 18.56 6.48 4.18
N TYR A 320 17.32 5.97 4.03
CA TYR A 320 16.20 6.76 3.50
C TYR A 320 15.01 6.89 4.44
N TYR A 321 14.72 5.86 5.25
CA TYR A 321 13.54 5.87 6.12
C TYR A 321 13.88 6.33 7.54
N ILE A 322 14.83 5.66 8.19
CA ILE A 322 15.23 5.90 9.59
C ILE A 322 15.67 7.35 9.84
N PRO A 323 16.42 8.04 8.95
CA PRO A 323 16.81 9.43 9.18
C PRO A 323 15.62 10.39 9.31
N ASN A 324 14.48 10.07 8.70
CA ASN A 324 13.25 10.85 8.79
C ASN A 324 12.29 10.34 9.87
N ARG A 325 12.52 9.12 10.36
CA ARG A 325 11.62 8.42 11.28
C ARG A 325 12.42 7.45 12.15
N ILE A 326 13.05 7.99 13.19
CA ILE A 326 13.95 7.23 14.08
C ILE A 326 13.21 6.03 14.69
N GLY A 327 13.83 4.86 14.61
CA GLY A 327 13.36 3.61 15.18
C GLY A 327 14.36 2.48 14.95
N ASP A 328 14.17 1.38 15.66
CA ASP A 328 14.97 0.17 15.49
C ASP A 328 14.42 -0.67 14.32
N ILE A 329 15.31 -1.29 13.53
CA ILE A 329 14.88 -2.17 12.43
C ILE A 329 14.80 -3.60 12.93
N GLN A 330 13.70 -4.29 12.62
CA GLN A 330 13.48 -5.71 12.90
C GLN A 330 13.21 -6.46 11.58
N PRO A 331 14.23 -7.03 10.92
CA PRO A 331 14.03 -7.77 9.68
C PRO A 331 13.23 -9.05 9.91
N VAL A 332 12.31 -9.36 8.99
CA VAL A 332 11.45 -10.54 9.09
C VAL A 332 11.44 -11.33 7.79
N LEU A 333 11.58 -12.65 7.89
CA LEU A 333 11.30 -13.58 6.80
C LEU A 333 10.05 -14.39 7.12
N VAL A 334 9.10 -14.45 6.19
CA VAL A 334 7.91 -15.30 6.28
C VAL A 334 7.94 -16.34 5.15
N SER A 335 7.96 -17.63 5.47
CA SER A 335 8.03 -18.69 4.45
C SER A 335 7.24 -19.95 4.81
N LEU A 336 7.16 -20.91 3.89
CA LEU A 336 6.73 -22.27 4.24
C LEU A 336 7.76 -22.94 5.16
N PRO A 337 7.35 -23.95 5.96
CA PRO A 337 8.25 -24.63 6.87
C PRO A 337 9.41 -25.32 6.16
N THR A 338 10.60 -25.15 6.69
CA THR A 338 11.82 -25.76 6.14
C THR A 338 12.18 -27.02 6.91
N ASN A 339 12.58 -28.09 6.22
CA ASN A 339 12.97 -29.34 6.88
C ASN A 339 14.22 -29.11 7.76
N ARG A 340 14.05 -29.16 9.09
CA ARG A 340 15.11 -28.89 10.08
C ARG A 340 16.30 -29.85 10.00
N ALA A 341 16.12 -31.06 9.47
CA ALA A 341 17.21 -32.03 9.27
C ALA A 341 17.99 -31.81 7.96
N SER A 342 17.55 -30.88 7.12
CA SER A 342 18.16 -30.66 5.80
C SER A 342 19.44 -29.81 5.89
N ARG A 343 20.36 -30.06 4.95
CA ARG A 343 21.54 -29.19 4.75
C ARG A 343 21.15 -27.74 4.48
N ASN A 344 20.06 -27.53 3.74
CA ASN A 344 19.53 -26.19 3.45
C ASN A 344 19.17 -25.44 4.74
N TYR A 345 18.50 -26.10 5.69
CA TYR A 345 18.16 -25.49 6.97
C TYR A 345 19.40 -25.11 7.79
N ALA A 346 20.41 -25.98 7.86
CA ALA A 346 21.67 -25.64 8.53
C ALA A 346 22.32 -24.40 7.91
N GLN A 347 22.40 -24.34 6.58
CA GLN A 347 22.93 -23.18 5.87
C GLN A 347 22.10 -21.91 6.04
N LEU A 348 20.77 -22.06 6.14
CA LEU A 348 19.85 -20.96 6.40
C LEU A 348 20.11 -20.33 7.77
N ILE A 349 20.26 -21.16 8.80
CA ILE A 349 20.54 -20.69 10.16
C ILE A 349 21.92 -20.02 10.25
N ASP A 350 22.94 -20.60 9.60
CA ASP A 350 24.26 -19.95 9.47
C ASP A 350 24.17 -18.59 8.74
N ALA A 351 23.29 -18.47 7.74
CA ALA A 351 23.05 -17.20 7.06
C ALA A 351 22.35 -16.19 7.99
N PHE A 352 21.37 -16.61 8.79
CA PHE A 352 20.71 -15.74 9.77
C PHE A 352 21.66 -15.26 10.86
N HIS A 353 22.51 -16.13 11.41
CA HIS A 353 23.50 -15.73 12.41
C HIS A 353 24.51 -14.73 11.83
N ARG A 354 25.00 -14.97 10.61
CA ARG A 354 25.89 -14.01 9.92
C ARG A 354 25.19 -12.69 9.64
N PHE A 355 23.94 -12.73 9.18
CA PHE A 355 23.13 -11.53 8.96
C PHE A 355 23.00 -10.71 10.25
N ASN A 356 22.63 -11.34 11.37
CA ASN A 356 22.52 -10.65 12.66
C ASN A 356 23.88 -10.09 13.15
N ALA A 357 24.97 -10.85 12.98
CA ALA A 357 26.30 -10.39 13.36
C ALA A 357 26.79 -9.18 12.53
N ASN A 358 26.38 -9.11 11.26
CA ASN A 358 26.72 -8.01 10.36
C ASN A 358 25.84 -6.76 10.58
N ASN A 359 24.69 -6.90 11.26
CA ASN A 359 23.75 -5.80 11.52
C ASN A 359 23.48 -5.66 13.03
N PRO A 360 24.50 -5.40 13.87
CA PRO A 360 24.35 -5.34 15.32
C PRO A 360 23.42 -4.22 15.83
N GLN A 361 23.14 -3.23 14.98
CA GLN A 361 22.21 -2.13 15.21
C GLN A 361 20.74 -2.51 14.97
N CYS A 362 20.48 -3.63 14.29
CA CYS A 362 19.14 -4.16 14.10
C CYS A 362 18.75 -5.09 15.25
N LEU A 363 17.45 -5.23 15.48
CA LEU A 363 16.93 -6.34 16.27
C LEU A 363 17.18 -7.67 15.52
N PRO A 364 17.42 -8.79 16.23
CA PRO A 364 17.75 -10.06 15.59
C PRO A 364 16.67 -10.51 14.63
N LEU A 365 17.02 -10.88 13.40
CA LEU A 365 16.07 -11.35 12.37
C LEU A 365 14.99 -12.27 12.98
N LYS A 366 13.74 -12.04 12.60
CA LYS A 366 12.61 -12.87 13.01
C LYS A 366 12.22 -13.79 11.85
N TYR A 367 12.23 -15.09 12.09
CA TYR A 367 11.80 -16.09 11.10
C TYR A 367 10.42 -16.62 11.47
N ILE A 368 9.46 -16.48 10.55
CA ILE A 368 8.08 -16.90 10.72
C ILE A 368 7.76 -17.95 9.67
N GLU A 369 7.19 -19.06 10.11
CA GLU A 369 6.68 -20.10 9.22
C GLU A 369 5.15 -20.03 9.20
N TYR A 370 4.55 -20.31 8.03
CA TYR A 370 3.10 -20.44 7.92
C TYR A 370 2.69 -21.76 7.26
N ILE A 371 1.53 -22.26 7.66
CA ILE A 371 0.88 -23.42 7.07
C ILE A 371 -0.61 -23.13 6.84
N GLU A 372 -1.23 -23.90 5.95
CA GLU A 372 -2.69 -23.97 5.91
C GLU A 372 -3.16 -25.07 6.87
N TYR A 373 -4.10 -24.71 7.75
CA TYR A 373 -4.73 -25.60 8.70
C TYR A 373 -6.20 -25.20 8.86
N ASP A 374 -7.09 -26.17 8.67
CA ASP A 374 -8.55 -26.01 8.81
C ASP A 374 -9.12 -24.80 8.05
N GLY A 375 -8.71 -24.64 6.79
CA GLY A 375 -9.19 -23.57 5.91
C GLY A 375 -8.60 -22.19 6.21
N ASN A 376 -7.66 -22.07 7.15
CA ASN A 376 -7.00 -20.81 7.52
C ASN A 376 -5.48 -20.91 7.41
N LEU A 377 -4.79 -19.76 7.39
CA LEU A 377 -3.35 -19.72 7.55
C LEU A 377 -2.99 -19.58 9.03
N VAL A 378 -2.12 -20.46 9.51
CA VAL A 378 -1.54 -20.42 10.86
C VAL A 378 -0.10 -19.98 10.76
N PHE A 379 0.30 -19.02 11.58
CA PHE A 379 1.65 -18.46 11.61
C PHE A 379 2.34 -18.83 12.92
N GLN A 380 3.64 -19.15 12.86
CA GLN A 380 4.44 -19.38 14.05
C GLN A 380 5.83 -18.77 13.91
N VAL A 381 6.36 -18.22 15.00
CA VAL A 381 7.79 -17.88 15.07
C VAL A 381 8.58 -19.18 15.12
N ALA A 382 9.46 -19.38 14.15
CA ALA A 382 10.32 -20.54 14.09
C ALA A 382 11.59 -20.29 14.95
N PRO A 383 11.87 -21.16 15.95
CA PRO A 383 13.10 -21.04 16.71
C PRO A 383 14.29 -21.47 15.86
N TYR A 384 15.39 -20.72 15.96
CA TYR A 384 16.67 -21.07 15.36
C TYR A 384 17.87 -20.54 16.14
#